data_AF-A0A218ZAY1-F1
#
_entry.id   AF-A0A218ZAY1-F1
#
_cell.length_a   1.000
_cell.length_b   1.000
_cell.length_c   1.000
_cell.angle_alpha   90.00
_cell.angle_beta   90.00
_cell.angle_gamma   90.00
#
_symmetry.space_group_name_H-M   'P 1'
#
loop_
_entity.id
_entity.type
_entity.pdbx_description
1 polymer ?
#
loop_
_entity_poly.entity_id
_entity_poly.type
_entity_poly.pdbx_seq_one_letter_code
_entity_poly.pdbx_strand_id
1 'polypeptide(L)'
;MTGLFRSFWNLLVDVLLFWQIRFFRWLTRKKPVEVWFEILRESNKYEDWEEAAYQLDLLLGNDLWRQNPTSKYYDYRLIHERLQSIIIAREESDILQLVDLLRSGLVRNLGNVSTPRLFNRAFAGTKLLIEDYITQVAQGIADVTKLPTSPGADGSGVILGFSSQAKLDLLHDTRQAFGRSNLVLQGGAIFGLCHLGVVKALFARGLLPRIITGTATGALIAALVGVHTEDELPKFLNGDSIDLSAFAGKGSAGENGKEETSWCSTLTRRIRRFLREGYFLDVTILEDA
;
A
#
# COMPACT_ATOMS: atom_id res chain seq x y z
N MET A 1 67.65 -28.92 4.80
CA MET A 1 66.92 -28.15 5.83
C MET A 1 66.15 -26.95 5.28
N THR A 2 66.59 -26.33 4.18
CA THR A 2 65.93 -25.14 3.58
C THR A 2 64.55 -25.40 2.96
N GLY A 3 64.33 -26.58 2.36
CA GLY A 3 63.03 -26.94 1.75
C GLY A 3 61.90 -27.14 2.76
N LEU A 4 62.20 -27.74 3.91
CA LEU A 4 61.25 -27.95 5.01
C LEU A 4 60.80 -26.61 5.62
N PHE A 5 61.75 -25.68 5.82
CA PHE A 5 61.44 -24.35 6.32
C PHE A 5 60.57 -23.54 5.35
N ARG A 6 60.86 -23.61 4.04
CA ARG A 6 60.06 -22.96 3.00
C ARG A 6 58.64 -23.53 2.92
N SER A 7 58.50 -24.85 3.03
CA SER A 7 57.19 -25.51 3.05
C SER A 7 56.38 -25.15 4.30
N PHE A 8 57.04 -25.09 5.47
CA PHE A 8 56.41 -24.67 6.72
C PHE A 8 55.97 -23.21 6.68
N TRP A 9 56.81 -22.33 6.13
CA TRP A 9 56.50 -20.92 5.95
C TRP A 9 55.32 -20.70 5.00
N ASN A 10 55.28 -21.40 3.86
CA ASN A 10 54.15 -21.34 2.93
C ASN A 10 52.85 -21.79 3.61
N LEU A 11 52.87 -22.88 4.37
CA LEU A 11 51.70 -23.37 5.11
C LEU A 11 51.23 -22.34 6.16
N LEU A 12 52.15 -21.69 6.86
CA LEU A 12 51.82 -20.66 7.84
C LEU A 12 51.18 -19.43 7.17
N VAL A 13 51.72 -19.00 6.03
CA VAL A 13 51.14 -17.91 5.23
C VAL A 13 49.74 -18.28 4.72
N ASP A 14 49.55 -19.49 4.19
CA ASP A 14 48.26 -19.95 3.69
C ASP A 14 47.20 -20.02 4.80
N VAL A 15 47.58 -20.48 5.99
CA VAL A 15 46.70 -20.50 7.17
C VAL A 15 46.34 -19.07 7.60
N LEU A 16 47.31 -18.15 7.66
CA LEU A 16 47.05 -16.75 8.00
C LEU A 16 46.14 -16.07 6.97
N LEU A 17 46.38 -16.27 5.67
CA LEU A 17 45.51 -15.75 4.61
C LEU A 17 44.11 -16.34 4.69
N PHE A 18 43.97 -17.64 4.94
CA PHE A 18 42.69 -18.29 5.13
C PHE A 18 41.89 -17.65 6.29
N TRP A 19 42.52 -17.47 7.45
CA TRP A 19 41.88 -16.85 8.61
C TRP A 19 41.61 -15.35 8.40
N GLN A 20 42.50 -14.63 7.72
CA GLN A 20 42.30 -13.22 7.37
C GLN A 20 41.10 -13.05 6.44
N ILE A 21 41.00 -13.85 5.37
CA ILE A 21 39.85 -13.81 4.44
C ILE A 21 38.57 -14.19 5.18
N ARG A 22 38.60 -15.22 6.02
CA ARG A 22 37.43 -15.65 6.81
C ARG A 22 36.99 -14.57 7.80
N PHE A 23 37.93 -13.92 8.47
CA PHE A 23 37.67 -12.81 9.38
C PHE A 23 37.08 -11.60 8.64
N PHE A 24 37.67 -11.23 7.49
CA PHE A 24 37.14 -10.14 6.67
C PHE A 24 35.73 -10.45 6.16
N ARG A 25 35.49 -11.66 5.64
CA ARG A 25 34.16 -12.11 5.19
C ARG A 25 33.14 -12.12 6.33
N TRP A 26 33.55 -12.52 7.53
CA TRP A 26 32.69 -12.48 8.72
C TRP A 26 32.36 -11.04 9.10
N LEU A 27 33.34 -10.13 9.05
CA LEU A 27 33.16 -8.71 9.38
C LEU A 27 32.29 -7.97 8.35
N THR A 28 32.41 -8.32 7.06
CA THR A 28 31.62 -7.72 5.97
C THR A 28 30.29 -8.43 5.72
N ARG A 29 29.95 -9.48 6.49
CA ARG A 29 28.69 -10.18 6.32
C ARG A 29 27.55 -9.30 6.81
N LYS A 30 26.73 -8.80 5.88
CA LYS A 30 25.50 -8.08 6.20
C LYS A 30 24.58 -8.96 7.03
N LYS A 31 23.91 -8.37 8.01
CA LYS A 31 22.89 -9.10 8.78
C LYS A 31 21.70 -9.39 7.86
N PRO A 32 21.00 -10.52 8.01
CA PRO A 32 19.82 -10.82 7.19
C PRO A 32 18.78 -9.68 7.19
N VAL A 33 18.57 -9.04 8.35
CA VAL A 33 17.67 -7.88 8.49
C VAL A 33 18.11 -6.70 7.60
N GLU A 34 19.41 -6.42 7.52
CA GLU A 34 19.94 -5.32 6.70
C GLU A 34 19.74 -5.62 5.20
N VAL A 35 19.97 -6.88 4.79
CA VAL A 35 19.76 -7.32 3.41
C VAL A 35 18.30 -7.13 3.00
N TRP A 36 17.35 -7.57 3.82
CA TRP A 36 15.92 -7.42 3.51
C TRP A 36 15.45 -5.96 3.56
N PHE A 37 16.02 -5.11 4.44
CA PHE A 37 15.74 -3.67 4.41
C PHE A 37 16.25 -3.00 3.15
N GLU A 38 17.41 -3.40 2.63
CA GLU A 38 17.93 -2.91 1.34
C GLU A 38 16.98 -3.32 0.20
N ILE A 39 16.58 -4.59 0.14
CA ILE A 39 15.63 -5.08 -0.88
C ILE A 39 14.30 -4.32 -0.79
N LEU A 40 13.75 -4.14 0.42
CA LEU A 40 12.51 -3.38 0.63
C LEU A 40 12.61 -1.96 0.08
N ARG A 41 13.74 -1.27 0.29
CA ARG A 41 13.94 0.12 -0.13
C ARG A 41 14.23 0.29 -1.62
N GLU A 42 14.93 -0.67 -2.22
CA GLU A 42 15.39 -0.60 -3.61
C GLU A 42 14.47 -1.35 -4.59
N SER A 43 13.47 -2.07 -4.08
CA SER A 43 12.49 -2.80 -4.89
C SER A 43 11.73 -1.87 -5.85
N ASN A 44 11.69 -2.26 -7.12
CA ASN A 44 10.92 -1.57 -8.18
C ASN A 44 9.62 -2.30 -8.53
N LYS A 45 9.39 -3.48 -7.95
CA LYS A 45 8.19 -4.30 -8.14
C LYS A 45 7.52 -4.52 -6.80
N TYR A 46 6.19 -4.55 -6.81
CA TYR A 46 5.40 -4.71 -5.60
C TYR A 46 5.62 -6.09 -4.96
N GLU A 47 5.77 -7.14 -5.78
CA GLU A 47 5.95 -8.51 -5.32
C GLU A 47 7.27 -8.68 -4.56
N ASP A 48 8.35 -8.05 -5.06
CA ASP A 48 9.66 -8.04 -4.40
C ASP A 48 9.61 -7.24 -3.08
N TRP A 49 8.88 -6.12 -3.08
CA TRP A 49 8.64 -5.30 -1.89
C TRP A 49 7.85 -6.08 -0.83
N GLU A 50 6.78 -6.76 -1.23
CA GLU A 50 5.89 -7.54 -0.37
C GLU A 50 6.63 -8.71 0.27
N GLU A 51 7.39 -9.47 -0.52
CA GLU A 51 8.22 -10.56 0.02
C GLU A 51 9.23 -10.04 1.03
N ALA A 52 9.94 -8.95 0.73
CA ALA A 52 10.87 -8.34 1.67
C ALA A 52 10.18 -7.86 2.97
N ALA A 53 8.98 -7.31 2.85
CA ALA A 53 8.16 -6.89 4.00
C ALA A 53 7.81 -8.09 4.90
N TYR A 54 7.39 -9.22 4.32
CA TYR A 54 7.11 -10.45 5.07
C TYR A 54 8.35 -11.01 5.76
N GLN A 55 9.48 -11.07 5.06
CA GLN A 55 10.74 -11.56 5.63
C GLN A 55 11.25 -10.68 6.78
N LEU A 56 11.10 -9.35 6.65
CA LEU A 56 11.39 -8.42 7.74
C LEU A 56 10.46 -8.64 8.93
N ASP A 57 9.18 -8.84 8.69
CA ASP A 57 8.21 -9.09 9.76
C ASP A 57 8.56 -10.37 10.54
N LEU A 58 8.99 -11.44 9.87
CA LEU A 58 9.45 -12.69 10.51
C LEU A 58 10.73 -12.47 11.32
N LEU A 59 11.73 -11.80 10.74
CA LEU A 59 13.02 -11.57 11.42
C LEU A 59 12.91 -10.63 12.63
N LEU A 60 11.97 -9.70 12.60
CA LEU A 60 11.72 -8.75 13.69
C LEU A 60 10.68 -9.24 14.71
N GLY A 61 10.04 -10.39 14.46
CA GLY A 61 8.98 -10.94 15.31
C GLY A 61 7.66 -10.16 15.24
N ASN A 62 7.45 -9.37 14.19
CA ASN A 62 6.19 -8.66 13.95
C ASN A 62 5.07 -9.63 13.53
N ASP A 63 5.42 -10.76 12.92
CA ASP A 63 4.50 -11.85 12.60
C ASP A 63 3.80 -12.38 13.86
N LEU A 64 4.53 -12.58 14.95
CA LEU A 64 3.97 -13.00 16.25
C LEU A 64 3.00 -11.95 16.79
N TRP A 65 3.31 -10.67 16.58
CA TRP A 65 2.40 -9.60 16.93
C TRP A 65 1.13 -9.61 16.06
N ARG A 66 1.22 -9.91 14.76
CA ARG A 66 0.06 -10.04 13.87
C ARG A 66 -0.84 -11.21 14.28
N GLN A 67 -0.23 -12.34 14.65
CA GLN A 67 -0.93 -13.55 15.10
C GLN A 67 -1.65 -13.35 16.44
N ASN A 68 -1.06 -12.58 17.37
CA ASN A 68 -1.73 -12.29 18.63
C ASN A 68 -2.90 -11.31 18.41
N PRO A 69 -4.17 -11.72 18.61
CA PRO A 69 -5.32 -10.83 18.37
C PRO A 69 -5.40 -9.71 19.41
N THR A 70 -4.86 -9.89 20.61
CA THR A 70 -5.02 -8.92 21.69
C THR A 70 -4.34 -7.58 21.39
N SER A 71 -5.07 -6.50 21.66
CA SER A 71 -4.59 -5.13 21.52
C SER A 71 -5.52 -4.17 22.25
N LYS A 72 -4.96 -3.07 22.74
CA LYS A 72 -5.74 -1.97 23.33
C LYS A 72 -6.30 -0.99 22.30
N TYR A 73 -5.92 -1.14 21.03
CA TYR A 73 -6.28 -0.19 19.97
C TYR A 73 -7.58 -0.54 19.26
N TYR A 74 -8.08 -1.77 19.44
CA TYR A 74 -9.34 -2.23 18.88
C TYR A 74 -9.98 -3.26 19.80
N ASP A 75 -11.29 -3.40 19.72
CA ASP A 75 -12.04 -4.40 20.49
C ASP A 75 -11.95 -5.76 19.80
N TYR A 76 -10.86 -6.48 20.08
CA TYR A 76 -10.62 -7.79 19.50
C TYR A 76 -11.66 -8.83 19.90
N ARG A 77 -12.33 -8.68 21.05
CA ARG A 77 -13.37 -9.61 21.51
C ARG A 77 -14.62 -9.47 20.66
N LEU A 78 -15.07 -8.23 20.46
CA LEU A 78 -16.17 -7.92 19.56
C LEU A 78 -15.91 -8.44 18.13
N ILE A 79 -14.72 -8.20 17.58
CA ILE A 79 -14.38 -8.65 16.23
C ILE A 79 -14.33 -10.18 16.15
N HIS A 80 -13.79 -10.85 17.17
CA HIS A 80 -13.74 -12.31 17.22
C HIS A 80 -15.14 -12.93 17.30
N GLU A 81 -16.00 -12.43 18.19
CA GLU A 81 -17.39 -12.91 18.32
C GLU A 81 -18.15 -12.75 17.00
N ARG A 82 -18.01 -11.59 16.33
CA ARG A 82 -18.64 -11.37 15.03
C ARG A 82 -18.08 -12.27 13.93
N LEU A 83 -16.76 -12.46 13.90
CA LEU A 83 -16.12 -13.38 12.96
C LEU A 83 -16.70 -14.78 13.10
N GLN A 84 -16.83 -15.28 14.33
CA GLN A 84 -17.42 -16.59 14.60
C GLN A 84 -18.88 -16.66 14.14
N SER A 85 -19.70 -15.64 14.45
CA SER A 85 -21.09 -15.60 13.98
C SER A 85 -21.21 -15.64 12.45
N ILE A 86 -20.33 -14.95 11.72
CA ILE A 86 -20.32 -14.98 10.25
C ILE A 86 -19.88 -16.34 9.74
N ILE A 87 -18.84 -16.94 10.31
CA ILE A 87 -18.37 -18.27 9.92
C ILE A 87 -19.47 -19.31 10.13
N ILE A 88 -20.09 -19.35 11.32
CA ILE A 88 -21.15 -20.30 11.64
C ILE A 88 -22.33 -20.13 10.68
N ALA A 89 -22.81 -18.90 10.47
CA ALA A 89 -23.93 -18.66 9.54
C ALA A 89 -23.61 -19.10 8.10
N ARG A 90 -22.36 -18.96 7.66
CA ARG A 90 -21.92 -19.44 6.34
C ARG A 90 -21.80 -20.96 6.26
N GLU A 91 -21.21 -21.60 7.27
CA GLU A 91 -21.04 -23.06 7.33
C GLU A 91 -22.40 -23.79 7.41
N GLU A 92 -23.33 -23.26 8.21
CA GLU A 92 -24.69 -23.79 8.34
C GLU A 92 -25.60 -23.42 7.16
N SER A 93 -25.11 -22.60 6.21
CA SER A 93 -25.89 -22.05 5.10
C SER A 93 -27.15 -21.30 5.57
N ASP A 94 -27.11 -20.69 6.76
CA ASP A 94 -28.15 -19.82 7.28
C ASP A 94 -28.04 -18.43 6.65
N ILE A 95 -28.70 -18.29 5.51
CA ILE A 95 -28.69 -17.06 4.73
C ILE A 95 -29.37 -15.90 5.49
N LEU A 96 -30.44 -16.16 6.23
CA LEU A 96 -31.16 -15.09 6.93
C LEU A 96 -30.28 -14.50 8.03
N GLN A 97 -29.62 -15.37 8.81
CA GLN A 97 -28.69 -14.94 9.83
C GLN A 97 -27.49 -14.19 9.24
N LEU A 98 -26.94 -14.66 8.11
CA LEU A 98 -25.86 -13.98 7.40
C LEU A 98 -26.28 -12.58 6.93
N VAL A 99 -27.48 -12.46 6.36
CA VAL A 99 -28.07 -11.19 5.90
C VAL A 99 -28.20 -10.20 7.05
N ASP A 100 -28.68 -10.64 8.21
CA ASP A 100 -28.83 -9.79 9.40
C ASP A 100 -27.46 -9.37 9.99
N LEU A 101 -26.48 -10.26 9.95
CA LEU A 101 -25.10 -9.96 10.36
C LEU A 101 -24.44 -8.93 9.43
N LEU A 102 -24.66 -9.02 8.13
CA LEU A 102 -24.13 -8.06 7.15
C LEU A 102 -24.82 -6.70 7.29
N ARG A 103 -26.15 -6.69 7.38
CA ARG A 103 -26.94 -5.45 7.51
C ARG A 103 -26.57 -4.67 8.78
N SER A 104 -26.38 -5.36 9.90
CA SER A 104 -26.01 -4.74 11.18
C SER A 104 -24.51 -4.48 11.35
N GLY A 105 -23.66 -5.19 10.59
CA GLY A 105 -22.23 -5.29 10.87
C GLY A 105 -21.32 -4.50 9.94
N LEU A 106 -21.80 -4.06 8.76
CA LEU A 106 -20.95 -3.37 7.80
C LEU A 106 -20.74 -1.89 8.18
N VAL A 107 -19.95 -1.69 9.23
CA VAL A 107 -19.55 -0.37 9.74
C VAL A 107 -18.06 -0.17 9.51
N ARG A 108 -17.68 0.95 8.89
CA ARG A 108 -16.31 1.22 8.41
C ARG A 108 -15.22 1.07 9.47
N ASN A 109 -15.49 1.49 10.70
CA ASN A 109 -14.52 1.41 11.81
C ASN A 109 -15.09 0.63 13.01
N LEU A 110 -15.77 -0.48 12.74
CA LEU A 110 -16.30 -1.35 13.79
C LEU A 110 -15.19 -1.79 14.74
N GLY A 111 -15.41 -1.68 16.05
CA GLY A 111 -14.41 -2.07 17.05
C GLY A 111 -13.07 -1.33 16.93
N ASN A 112 -13.01 -0.21 16.18
CA ASN A 112 -11.80 0.56 15.92
C ASN A 112 -10.71 -0.15 15.08
N VAL A 113 -11.10 -1.09 14.20
CA VAL A 113 -10.18 -1.87 13.34
C VAL A 113 -9.36 -1.04 12.35
N SER A 114 -9.82 0.15 11.98
CA SER A 114 -9.13 1.04 11.02
C SER A 114 -8.11 1.97 11.69
N THR A 115 -7.70 1.70 12.94
CA THR A 115 -6.76 2.56 13.66
C THR A 115 -5.36 2.51 13.04
N PRO A 116 -4.74 3.66 12.68
CA PRO A 116 -3.42 3.69 12.03
C PRO A 116 -2.30 2.97 12.80
N ARG A 117 -2.36 2.95 14.13
CA ARG A 117 -1.38 2.24 14.98
C ARG A 117 -1.32 0.73 14.75
N LEU A 118 -2.39 0.14 14.21
CA LEU A 118 -2.41 -1.28 13.85
C LEU A 118 -1.67 -1.53 12.52
N PHE A 119 -1.62 -0.54 11.62
CA PHE A 119 -1.00 -0.69 10.30
C PHE A 119 0.47 -0.23 10.26
N ASN A 120 0.95 0.41 11.32
CA ASN A 120 2.33 0.94 11.39
C ASN A 120 3.31 0.01 12.15
N ARG A 121 2.88 -1.19 12.54
CA ARG A 121 3.72 -2.10 13.35
C ARG A 121 4.37 -3.22 12.54
N ALA A 122 3.67 -3.74 11.55
CA ALA A 122 4.20 -4.73 10.62
C ALA A 122 4.26 -4.09 9.22
N PHE A 123 5.14 -4.62 8.35
CA PHE A 123 5.31 -4.08 7.00
C PHE A 123 4.26 -4.63 6.02
N ALA A 124 3.98 -5.93 6.09
CA ALA A 124 3.14 -6.62 5.11
C ALA A 124 1.65 -6.72 5.50
N GLY A 125 1.23 -6.12 6.62
CA GLY A 125 -0.18 -6.17 7.04
C GLY A 125 -0.44 -5.74 8.47
N THR A 126 -1.55 -6.21 9.03
CA THR A 126 -2.03 -5.87 10.37
C THR A 126 -2.34 -7.15 11.17
N LYS A 127 -3.15 -7.03 12.22
CA LYS A 127 -3.65 -8.16 13.00
C LYS A 127 -4.40 -9.15 12.10
N LEU A 128 -4.02 -10.43 12.16
CA LEU A 128 -4.66 -11.48 11.36
C LEU A 128 -6.16 -11.57 11.62
N LEU A 129 -6.59 -11.38 12.87
CA LEU A 129 -8.02 -11.35 13.22
C LEU A 129 -8.82 -10.30 12.41
N ILE A 130 -8.21 -9.14 12.12
CA ILE A 130 -8.84 -8.08 11.32
C ILE A 130 -8.89 -8.50 9.85
N GLU A 131 -7.80 -9.06 9.34
CA GLU A 131 -7.71 -9.54 7.96
C GLU A 131 -8.72 -10.67 7.69
N ASP A 132 -8.81 -11.65 8.60
CA ASP A 132 -9.78 -12.75 8.55
C ASP A 132 -11.21 -12.24 8.62
N TYR A 133 -11.50 -11.30 9.53
CA TYR A 133 -12.81 -10.67 9.64
C TYR A 133 -13.24 -9.98 8.35
N ILE A 134 -12.37 -9.13 7.77
CA ILE A 134 -12.66 -8.44 6.52
C ILE A 134 -12.86 -9.44 5.37
N THR A 135 -12.03 -10.49 5.32
CA THR A 135 -12.13 -11.56 4.30
C THR A 135 -13.46 -12.30 4.40
N GLN A 136 -13.87 -12.69 5.61
CA GLN A 136 -15.14 -13.40 5.84
C GLN A 136 -16.36 -12.54 5.53
N VAL A 137 -16.30 -11.24 5.85
CA VAL A 137 -17.35 -10.27 5.46
C VAL A 137 -17.43 -10.15 3.93
N ALA A 138 -16.30 -9.99 3.24
CA ALA A 138 -16.26 -9.88 1.78
C ALA A 138 -16.79 -11.15 1.10
N GLN A 139 -16.42 -12.32 1.62
CA GLN A 139 -16.95 -13.60 1.15
C GLN A 139 -18.45 -13.73 1.43
N GLY A 140 -18.94 -13.35 2.61
CA GLY A 140 -20.37 -13.35 2.92
C GLY A 140 -21.18 -12.47 1.97
N ILE A 141 -20.68 -11.28 1.61
CA ILE A 141 -21.30 -10.43 0.59
C ILE A 141 -21.30 -11.13 -0.78
N ALA A 142 -20.19 -11.75 -1.17
CA ALA A 142 -20.09 -12.48 -2.43
C ALA A 142 -21.07 -13.65 -2.49
N ASP A 143 -21.23 -14.39 -1.39
CA ASP A 143 -22.17 -15.52 -1.28
C ASP A 143 -23.60 -15.05 -1.46
N VAL A 144 -24.01 -14.00 -0.73
CA VAL A 144 -25.35 -13.38 -0.88
C VAL A 144 -25.58 -12.89 -2.31
N THR A 145 -24.54 -12.38 -2.97
CA THR A 145 -24.62 -11.90 -4.36
C THR A 145 -24.80 -13.04 -5.37
N LYS A 146 -24.30 -14.25 -5.07
CA LYS A 146 -24.47 -15.45 -5.91
C LYS A 146 -25.81 -16.16 -5.70
N LEU A 147 -26.51 -15.90 -4.60
CA LEU A 147 -27.79 -16.57 -4.32
C LEU A 147 -28.82 -16.35 -5.43
N PRO A 148 -29.54 -17.41 -5.85
CA PRO A 148 -30.61 -17.30 -6.83
C PRO A 148 -31.75 -16.45 -6.26
N THR A 149 -32.29 -15.56 -7.08
CA THR A 149 -33.35 -14.62 -6.68
C THR A 149 -34.69 -14.88 -7.36
N SER A 150 -34.71 -15.84 -8.28
CA SER A 150 -35.89 -16.33 -8.99
C SER A 150 -36.03 -17.84 -8.76
N PRO A 151 -37.26 -18.39 -8.74
CA PRO A 151 -37.46 -19.83 -8.70
C PRO A 151 -36.71 -20.50 -9.85
N GLY A 152 -36.00 -21.60 -9.58
CA GLY A 152 -35.51 -22.48 -10.63
C GLY A 152 -36.66 -23.07 -11.45
N ALA A 153 -36.35 -23.63 -12.63
CA ALA A 153 -37.34 -24.30 -13.48
C ALA A 153 -38.09 -25.47 -12.79
N ASP A 154 -37.55 -25.94 -11.66
CA ASP A 154 -38.08 -26.99 -10.79
C ASP A 154 -38.85 -26.46 -9.56
N GLY A 155 -39.00 -25.14 -9.42
CA GLY A 155 -39.61 -24.50 -8.25
C GLY A 155 -38.76 -24.60 -6.98
N SER A 156 -37.58 -25.21 -7.04
CA SER A 156 -36.63 -25.32 -5.94
C SER A 156 -35.59 -24.20 -6.06
N GLY A 157 -35.18 -23.61 -4.93
CA GLY A 157 -34.20 -22.52 -4.91
C GLY A 157 -34.74 -21.15 -4.51
N VAL A 158 -36.04 -21.03 -4.21
CA VAL A 158 -36.55 -19.84 -3.50
C VAL A 158 -36.22 -20.01 -2.02
N ILE A 159 -35.33 -19.16 -1.50
CA ILE A 159 -35.17 -19.01 -0.06
C ILE A 159 -36.39 -18.25 0.45
N LEU A 160 -37.22 -18.92 1.25
CA LEU A 160 -38.38 -18.31 1.90
C LEU A 160 -37.93 -17.06 2.68
N GLY A 161 -38.43 -15.89 2.29
CA GLY A 161 -38.11 -14.61 2.91
C GLY A 161 -36.97 -13.82 2.25
N PHE A 162 -36.26 -14.36 1.25
CA PHE A 162 -35.18 -13.65 0.55
C PHE A 162 -35.49 -13.48 -0.94
N SER A 163 -36.31 -12.47 -1.24
CA SER A 163 -36.70 -12.13 -2.61
C SER A 163 -35.61 -11.33 -3.36
N SER A 164 -35.77 -11.21 -4.68
CA SER A 164 -34.97 -10.28 -5.51
C SER A 164 -34.92 -8.87 -4.93
N GLN A 165 -36.06 -8.36 -4.44
CA GLN A 165 -36.17 -7.03 -3.85
C GLN A 165 -35.42 -6.96 -2.51
N ALA A 166 -35.60 -7.96 -1.64
CA ALA A 166 -34.92 -8.00 -0.34
C ALA A 166 -33.39 -8.01 -0.48
N LYS A 167 -32.86 -8.68 -1.53
CA LYS A 167 -31.44 -8.65 -1.87
C LYS A 167 -30.99 -7.26 -2.34
N LEU A 168 -31.76 -6.59 -3.19
CA LEU A 168 -31.45 -5.24 -3.63
C LEU A 168 -31.45 -4.25 -2.47
N ASP A 169 -32.47 -4.32 -1.61
CA ASP A 169 -32.59 -3.46 -0.42
C ASP A 169 -31.40 -3.66 0.52
N LEU A 170 -31.05 -4.93 0.81
CA LEU A 170 -29.86 -5.25 1.59
C LEU A 170 -28.60 -4.63 1.00
N LEU A 171 -28.31 -4.86 -0.28
CA LEU A 171 -27.08 -4.37 -0.91
C LEU A 171 -27.06 -2.84 -1.00
N HIS A 172 -28.21 -2.23 -1.25
CA HIS A 172 -28.36 -0.79 -1.28
C HIS A 172 -28.09 -0.16 0.09
N ASP A 173 -28.77 -0.64 1.13
CA ASP A 173 -28.72 -0.08 2.48
C ASP A 173 -27.36 -0.33 3.12
N THR A 174 -26.82 -1.54 2.98
CA THR A 174 -25.50 -1.89 3.51
C THR A 174 -24.41 -1.04 2.85
N ARG A 175 -24.50 -0.78 1.53
CA ARG A 175 -23.59 0.12 0.82
C ARG A 175 -23.73 1.57 1.28
N GLN A 176 -24.96 2.03 1.54
CA GLN A 176 -25.22 3.38 2.01
C GLN A 176 -24.65 3.60 3.42
N ALA A 177 -24.82 2.61 4.31
CA ALA A 177 -24.30 2.64 5.68
C ALA A 177 -22.77 2.59 5.73
N PHE A 178 -22.14 1.72 4.93
CA PHE A 178 -20.67 1.59 4.89
C PHE A 178 -19.98 2.76 4.18
N GLY A 179 -20.68 3.39 3.24
CA GLY A 179 -20.21 4.51 2.45
C GLY A 179 -19.21 4.11 1.35
N ARG A 180 -18.62 5.11 0.71
CA ARG A 180 -17.62 4.94 -0.37
C ARG A 180 -16.28 5.51 0.05
N SER A 181 -15.20 4.86 -0.36
CA SER A 181 -13.84 5.38 -0.15
C SER A 181 -13.59 6.58 -1.07
N ASN A 182 -12.90 7.59 -0.55
CA ASN A 182 -12.49 8.78 -1.29
C ASN A 182 -10.97 8.92 -1.19
N LEU A 183 -10.29 9.01 -2.32
CA LEU A 183 -8.86 9.31 -2.37
C LEU A 183 -8.67 10.83 -2.32
N VAL A 184 -8.08 11.34 -1.24
CA VAL A 184 -7.83 12.79 -1.08
C VAL A 184 -6.38 13.10 -1.43
N LEU A 185 -6.16 13.77 -2.55
CA LEU A 185 -4.86 14.23 -3.03
C LEU A 185 -4.64 15.68 -2.58
N GLN A 186 -3.96 15.87 -1.46
CA GLN A 186 -3.63 17.21 -0.97
C GLN A 186 -2.53 17.86 -1.83
N GLY A 187 -2.79 19.07 -2.32
CA GLY A 187 -1.82 19.83 -3.11
C GLY A 187 -0.62 20.33 -2.31
N GLY A 188 0.54 20.27 -2.95
CA GLY A 188 1.79 20.87 -2.49
C GLY A 188 2.82 20.89 -3.62
N ALA A 189 3.54 22.00 -3.78
CA ALA A 189 4.40 22.24 -4.94
C ALA A 189 5.59 21.24 -5.05
N ILE A 190 6.05 20.67 -3.94
CA ILE A 190 7.27 19.83 -3.89
C ILE A 190 6.96 18.35 -4.20
N PHE A 191 5.77 17.88 -3.86
CA PHE A 191 5.41 16.45 -3.94
C PHE A 191 4.23 16.17 -4.89
N GLY A 192 3.90 17.13 -5.76
CA GLY A 192 2.76 17.01 -6.68
C GLY A 192 2.81 15.76 -7.57
N LEU A 193 4.01 15.39 -8.05
CA LEU A 193 4.21 14.19 -8.87
C LEU A 193 4.12 12.88 -8.08
N CYS A 194 4.34 12.90 -6.75
CA CYS A 194 4.21 11.70 -5.93
C CYS A 194 2.78 11.15 -5.96
N HIS A 195 1.78 12.01 -6.17
CA HIS A 195 0.38 11.60 -6.33
C HIS A 195 0.19 10.64 -7.51
N LEU A 196 0.92 10.82 -8.63
CA LEU A 196 0.87 9.90 -9.76
C LEU A 196 1.34 8.50 -9.36
N GLY A 197 2.41 8.41 -8.56
CA GLY A 197 2.91 7.13 -8.04
C GLY A 197 1.88 6.42 -7.16
N VAL A 198 1.20 7.17 -6.28
CA VAL A 198 0.12 6.63 -5.43
C VAL A 198 -1.05 6.14 -6.27
N VAL A 199 -1.52 6.94 -7.23
CA VAL A 199 -2.61 6.56 -8.14
C VAL A 199 -2.22 5.31 -8.93
N LYS A 200 -1.00 5.25 -9.46
CA LYS A 200 -0.47 4.09 -10.20
C LYS A 200 -0.43 2.82 -9.36
N ALA A 201 0.07 2.91 -8.13
CA ALA A 201 0.10 1.76 -7.23
C ALA A 201 -1.31 1.25 -6.91
N LEU A 202 -2.24 2.16 -6.60
CA LEU A 202 -3.63 1.81 -6.32
C LEU A 202 -4.33 1.21 -7.55
N PHE A 203 -4.13 1.81 -8.72
CA PHE A 203 -4.73 1.33 -9.97
C PHE A 203 -4.22 -0.06 -10.34
N ALA A 204 -2.90 -0.29 -10.29
CA ALA A 204 -2.28 -1.57 -10.62
C ALA A 204 -2.77 -2.74 -9.74
N ARG A 205 -3.27 -2.45 -8.54
CA ARG A 205 -3.84 -3.43 -7.61
C ARG A 205 -5.36 -3.45 -7.58
N GLY A 206 -6.04 -2.68 -8.44
CA GLY A 206 -7.50 -2.59 -8.47
C GLY A 206 -8.11 -1.93 -7.22
N LEU A 207 -7.33 -1.09 -6.53
CA LEU A 207 -7.69 -0.43 -5.27
C LEU A 207 -7.98 1.07 -5.45
N LEU A 208 -7.88 1.62 -6.66
CA LEU A 208 -8.12 3.04 -6.92
C LEU A 208 -9.59 3.39 -6.62
N PRO A 209 -9.88 4.29 -5.65
CA PRO A 209 -11.25 4.68 -5.34
C PRO A 209 -11.90 5.43 -6.50
N ARG A 210 -13.19 5.16 -6.74
CA ARG A 210 -14.00 5.86 -7.76
C ARG A 210 -14.21 7.35 -7.48
N ILE A 211 -14.04 7.78 -6.23
CA ILE A 211 -14.15 9.17 -5.82
C ILE A 211 -12.74 9.64 -5.51
N ILE A 212 -12.28 10.65 -6.25
CA ILE A 212 -10.97 11.27 -6.06
C ILE A 212 -11.23 12.76 -5.83
N THR A 213 -10.73 13.28 -4.71
CA THR A 213 -10.80 14.71 -4.37
C THR A 213 -9.39 15.25 -4.36
N GLY A 214 -9.15 16.38 -5.02
CA GLY A 214 -7.83 17.00 -5.05
C GLY A 214 -7.87 18.48 -4.69
N THR A 215 -6.75 18.99 -4.18
CA THR A 215 -6.51 20.43 -4.00
C THR A 215 -5.23 20.84 -4.73
N ALA A 216 -5.19 22.05 -5.33
CA ALA A 216 -4.05 22.55 -6.13
C ALA A 216 -3.46 21.50 -7.08
N THR A 217 -2.18 21.11 -6.94
CA THR A 217 -1.56 20.07 -7.79
C THR A 217 -2.27 18.72 -7.70
N GLY A 218 -2.82 18.36 -6.54
CA GLY A 218 -3.65 17.16 -6.40
C GLY A 218 -4.98 17.25 -7.15
N ALA A 219 -5.55 18.45 -7.32
CA ALA A 219 -6.75 18.66 -8.14
C ALA A 219 -6.46 18.46 -9.63
N LEU A 220 -5.30 18.95 -10.08
CA LEU A 220 -4.80 18.69 -11.44
C LEU A 220 -4.67 17.18 -11.69
N ILE A 221 -3.99 16.45 -10.80
CA ILE A 221 -3.85 14.99 -10.92
C ILE A 221 -5.21 14.29 -10.88
N ALA A 222 -6.11 14.67 -9.96
CA ALA A 222 -7.45 14.11 -9.89
C ALA A 222 -8.25 14.32 -11.19
N ALA A 223 -8.16 15.51 -11.78
CA ALA A 223 -8.80 15.83 -13.06
C ALA A 223 -8.21 15.01 -14.20
N LEU A 224 -6.88 14.90 -14.29
CA LEU A 224 -6.20 14.10 -15.31
C LEU A 224 -6.57 12.62 -15.24
N VAL A 225 -6.66 12.06 -14.03
CA VAL A 225 -7.15 10.68 -13.82
C VAL A 225 -8.61 10.55 -14.23
N GLY A 226 -9.44 11.55 -13.93
CA GLY A 226 -10.88 11.52 -14.20
C GLY A 226 -11.27 11.69 -15.67
N VAL A 227 -10.40 12.21 -16.53
CA VAL A 227 -10.65 12.35 -17.99
C VAL A 227 -10.18 11.14 -18.80
N HIS A 228 -9.60 10.12 -18.16
CA HIS A 228 -9.11 8.92 -18.81
C HIS A 228 -9.95 7.70 -18.45
N THR A 229 -10.18 6.85 -19.43
CA THR A 229 -10.80 5.53 -19.22
C THR A 229 -9.81 4.58 -18.53
N GLU A 230 -10.33 3.49 -17.95
CA GLU A 230 -9.48 2.47 -17.29
C GLU A 230 -8.41 1.89 -18.24
N ASP A 231 -8.69 1.82 -19.55
CA ASP A 231 -7.76 1.30 -20.56
C ASP A 231 -6.66 2.32 -20.96
N GLU A 232 -6.95 3.62 -20.84
CA GLU A 232 -6.03 4.70 -21.20
C GLU A 232 -5.11 5.07 -20.03
N LEU A 233 -5.60 4.93 -18.80
CA LEU A 233 -4.93 5.35 -17.58
C LEU A 233 -3.51 4.75 -17.39
N PRO A 234 -3.23 3.46 -17.72
CA PRO A 234 -1.88 2.91 -17.64
C PRO A 234 -0.86 3.65 -18.51
N LYS A 235 -1.23 4.01 -19.75
CA LYS A 235 -0.34 4.71 -20.68
C LYS A 235 0.00 6.10 -20.15
N PHE A 236 -1.01 6.79 -19.64
CA PHE A 236 -0.87 8.09 -18.99
C PHE A 236 0.05 8.02 -17.75
N LEU A 237 -0.17 7.06 -16.85
CA LEU A 237 0.60 6.90 -15.62
C LEU A 237 2.04 6.41 -15.83
N ASN A 238 2.35 5.89 -17.02
CA ASN A 238 3.71 5.53 -17.42
C ASN A 238 4.52 6.72 -17.95
N GLY A 239 3.89 7.89 -18.16
CA GLY A 239 4.57 9.11 -18.59
C GLY A 239 4.65 9.29 -20.10
N ASP A 240 3.98 8.46 -20.90
CA ASP A 240 4.02 8.54 -22.36
C ASP A 240 3.31 9.79 -22.92
N SER A 241 2.39 10.39 -22.14
CA SER A 241 1.52 11.48 -22.57
C SER A 241 1.70 12.80 -21.80
N ILE A 242 2.55 12.84 -20.76
CA ILE A 242 2.74 14.03 -19.93
C ILE A 242 4.18 14.50 -20.07
N ASP A 243 4.35 15.73 -20.55
CA ASP A 243 5.64 16.40 -20.40
C ASP A 243 5.84 16.81 -18.93
N LEU A 244 6.51 15.93 -18.18
CA LEU A 244 6.86 16.17 -16.79
C LEU A 244 8.05 17.14 -16.64
N SER A 245 8.58 17.69 -17.74
CA SER A 245 9.68 18.66 -17.72
C SER A 245 9.35 19.92 -16.92
N ALA A 246 8.08 20.34 -16.89
CA ALA A 246 7.60 21.48 -16.10
C ALA A 246 7.76 21.27 -14.58
N PHE A 247 7.78 20.02 -14.12
CA PHE A 247 7.96 19.62 -12.72
C PHE A 247 9.37 19.11 -12.42
N ALA A 248 10.11 18.67 -13.44
CA ALA A 248 11.52 18.39 -13.32
C ALA A 248 12.26 19.72 -13.07
N GLY A 249 12.69 19.97 -11.83
CA GLY A 249 13.51 21.13 -11.54
C GLY A 249 14.68 21.19 -12.54
N LYS A 250 14.93 22.35 -13.16
CA LYS A 250 16.08 22.60 -14.06
C LYS A 250 17.37 22.08 -13.42
N GLY A 251 17.72 20.84 -13.72
CA GLY A 251 18.86 20.15 -13.12
C GLY A 251 19.18 18.81 -13.78
N SER A 252 18.59 18.49 -14.93
CA SER A 252 18.88 17.23 -15.64
C SER A 252 18.78 17.34 -17.16
N ALA A 253 19.28 18.46 -17.71
CA ALA A 253 19.61 18.56 -19.12
C ALA A 253 20.93 19.32 -19.23
N GLY A 254 22.04 18.58 -19.11
CA GLY A 254 23.39 19.11 -19.19
C GLY A 254 24.40 17.99 -19.02
N GLU A 255 25.03 17.62 -20.13
CA GLU A 255 26.14 16.68 -20.24
C GLU A 255 27.27 17.01 -19.24
N ASN A 256 27.94 15.96 -18.74
CA ASN A 256 29.30 15.96 -18.20
C ASN A 256 29.79 17.26 -17.53
N GLY A 257 29.47 17.45 -16.26
CA GLY A 257 30.09 18.50 -15.45
C GLY A 257 29.84 18.29 -13.97
N LYS A 258 30.91 18.05 -13.21
CA LYS A 258 30.91 18.12 -11.74
C LYS A 258 30.46 19.52 -11.33
N GLU A 259 29.32 19.68 -10.65
CA GLU A 259 29.06 20.90 -9.88
C GLU A 259 28.01 20.68 -8.78
N GLU A 260 28.49 20.59 -7.54
CA GLU A 260 27.71 20.80 -6.32
C GLU A 260 27.33 22.29 -6.21
N THR A 261 26.42 22.79 -7.04
CA THR A 261 25.95 24.18 -6.97
C THR A 261 24.63 24.29 -6.21
N SER A 262 24.79 24.21 -4.88
CA SER A 262 24.18 25.11 -3.89
C SER A 262 22.65 25.26 -3.90
N TRP A 263 21.98 24.32 -3.23
CA TRP A 263 20.62 24.45 -2.69
C TRP A 263 20.37 25.82 -2.01
N CYS A 264 21.37 26.36 -1.32
CA CYS A 264 21.35 27.70 -0.71
C CYS A 264 21.15 28.84 -1.71
N SER A 265 21.69 28.75 -2.93
CA SER A 265 21.49 29.77 -3.98
C SER A 265 20.03 29.79 -4.47
N THR A 266 19.42 28.62 -4.62
CA THR A 266 17.99 28.47 -4.94
C THR A 266 17.10 29.00 -3.82
N LEU A 267 17.45 28.72 -2.56
CA LEU A 267 16.68 29.15 -1.39
C LEU A 267 16.76 30.67 -1.19
N THR A 268 17.95 31.26 -1.34
CA THR A 268 18.15 32.72 -1.27
C THR A 268 17.43 33.45 -2.40
N ARG A 269 17.37 32.88 -3.61
CA ARG A 269 16.58 33.44 -4.72
C ARG A 269 15.08 33.44 -4.42
N ARG A 270 14.56 32.36 -3.83
CA ARG A 270 13.14 32.24 -3.46
C ARG A 270 12.75 33.19 -2.31
N ILE A 271 13.61 33.34 -1.30
CA ILE A 271 13.40 34.29 -0.19
C ILE A 271 13.44 35.73 -0.69
N ARG A 272 14.39 36.07 -1.57
CA ARG A 272 14.49 37.42 -2.16
C ARG A 272 13.27 37.77 -3.01
N ARG A 273 12.73 36.79 -3.75
CA ARG A 273 11.52 36.99 -4.56
C ARG A 273 10.27 37.12 -3.70
N PHE A 274 10.14 36.32 -2.64
CA PHE A 274 9.06 36.47 -1.66
C PHE A 274 9.03 37.87 -1.02
N LEU A 275 10.19 38.42 -0.68
CA LEU A 275 10.31 39.77 -0.12
C LEU A 275 9.94 40.89 -1.11
N ARG A 276 10.00 40.64 -2.42
CA ARG A 276 9.79 41.65 -3.45
C ARG A 276 8.40 41.59 -4.08
N GLU A 277 7.89 40.37 -4.30
CA GLU A 277 6.70 40.09 -5.10
C GLU A 277 5.60 39.38 -4.29
N GLY A 278 5.88 38.93 -3.07
CA GLY A 278 4.92 38.25 -2.19
C GLY A 278 4.66 36.77 -2.52
N TYR A 279 5.24 36.25 -3.61
CA TYR A 279 5.08 34.87 -4.05
C TYR A 279 6.42 34.12 -4.13
N PHE A 280 6.41 32.82 -3.81
CA PHE A 280 7.62 31.98 -3.72
C PHE A 280 7.95 31.28 -5.05
N LEU A 281 6.97 31.18 -5.95
CA LEU A 281 7.04 30.49 -7.24
C LEU A 281 6.86 31.52 -8.37
N ASP A 282 7.52 31.27 -9.49
CA ASP A 282 7.52 32.16 -10.66
C ASP A 282 6.19 31.99 -11.42
N VAL A 283 5.30 32.98 -11.31
CA VAL A 283 3.97 32.91 -11.94
C VAL A 283 4.05 33.02 -13.46
N THR A 284 5.11 33.66 -13.98
CA THR A 284 5.34 33.81 -15.43
C THR A 284 5.55 32.47 -16.14
N ILE A 285 5.96 31.42 -15.42
CA ILE A 285 6.10 30.06 -15.98
C ILE A 285 4.74 29.43 -16.31
N LEU A 286 3.66 29.91 -15.68
CA LEU A 286 2.28 29.49 -15.98
C LEU A 286 1.62 30.33 -17.07
N GLU A 287 2.19 31.48 -17.44
CA GLU A 287 1.68 32.34 -18.53
C GLU A 287 2.22 31.91 -19.91
N ASP A 288 3.39 31.26 -19.93
CA ASP A 288 4.06 30.78 -21.15
C ASP A 288 3.78 29.29 -21.48
N ALA A 289 2.90 28.62 -20.73
CA ALA A 289 2.49 27.21 -20.91
C ALA A 289 1.03 27.10 -21.33
#